data_AF-F6DQ34-F1
#
_entry.id   AF-F6DQ34-F1
#
_cell.length_a   1.000
_cell.length_b   1.000
_cell.length_c   1.000
_cell.angle_alpha   90.00
_cell.angle_beta   90.00
_cell.angle_gamma   90.00
#
_symmetry.space_group_name_H-M   'P 1'
#
loop_
_entity.id
_entity.type
_entity.pdbx_description
1 polymer ?
#
loop_
_entity_poly.entity_id
_entity_poly.type
_entity_poly.pdbx_seq_one_letter_code
_entity_poly.pdbx_strand_id
1 'polypeptide(L)'
;MRKISLLFTIIFVFSMAGSAIAKPANIIEALDKANEDIRAKNDGAAYFFSQNTDGKPINEANWSKNSLFSYGAPQEASPGSNDFDPITKQYRYHGYTMNGEKYTNTFFRNDTTDIVNINSSNWILRPWRNPAVQKFVTNTMKEPPLDPKNPFNNDPDLLESINLGFENLKDYNPYIRFQRDGKQWQQYVHVLQPPTEYTFGMGRLFRLVGGQMRYLTIPLPPLSLLKTEIPDFSVSLEVDRFKNVEPGDKITSTVTYTLNPDHPQPEKAWLRLHHVVSGVEYPITLEPLEPQDTPDPDGFLTFQPGESKTYRYTFTVQDQPSKILARINPVDIDQDQDWSNNRDEAWITTDNLWVEIIDYTKEAQIGGTASVKARIHNDTGELLTTRLVWKVNGVIMKDISNYDLIGSLDDTLTFTMPGDAAIVTVEINPDRDRPSDERSYDDNRDSCTVNPLAVVIPPDKESSSLKISISAPSKVDAFKQWSYTITVTTDYPPPPPPADGEKDPPPPPTITMNMSASGQTADTSVGYQYWNNGYQKIDPVKKTDQKVFSAGWGKNPHTFKYTYPATGLWGKPVTVTIKADATSSKGQSARDSATVTINPWPIPNQELQLTY
;
A
#
# COMPACT_ATOMS: atom_id res chain seq x y z
N MET A 1 -63.77 29.01 -25.42
CA MET A 1 -63.50 29.60 -24.09
C MET A 1 -63.82 28.57 -23.02
N ARG A 2 -62.80 27.85 -22.52
CA ARG A 2 -62.96 26.83 -21.47
C ARG A 2 -62.11 27.25 -20.27
N LYS A 3 -62.76 27.34 -19.11
CA LYS A 3 -62.16 27.57 -17.80
C LYS A 3 -61.25 26.38 -17.46
N ILE A 4 -59.98 26.63 -17.20
CA ILE A 4 -59.09 25.66 -16.55
C ILE A 4 -59.02 26.09 -15.08
N SER A 5 -59.73 25.38 -14.22
CA SER A 5 -59.47 25.38 -12.78
C SER A 5 -58.34 24.39 -12.53
N LEU A 6 -57.17 24.90 -12.13
CA LEU A 6 -56.05 24.06 -11.71
C LEU A 6 -56.19 23.82 -10.21
N LEU A 7 -56.73 22.65 -9.87
CA LEU A 7 -56.78 22.13 -8.51
C LEU A 7 -55.45 21.39 -8.25
N PHE A 8 -54.56 21.99 -7.47
CA PHE A 8 -53.35 21.30 -6.99
C PHE A 8 -53.75 20.36 -5.85
N THR A 9 -54.01 19.09 -6.18
CA THR A 9 -54.07 18.00 -5.20
C THR A 9 -52.73 17.29 -5.24
N ILE A 10 -51.86 17.56 -4.26
CA ILE A 10 -50.65 16.78 -4.02
C ILE A 10 -51.11 15.48 -3.33
N ILE A 11 -51.13 14.38 -4.07
CA ILE A 11 -51.28 13.02 -3.54
C ILE A 11 -49.88 12.39 -3.56
N PHE A 12 -49.25 12.30 -2.39
CA PHE A 12 -48.10 11.44 -2.17
C PHE A 12 -48.61 10.06 -1.73
N VAL A 13 -48.42 9.05 -2.56
CA VAL A 13 -48.64 7.64 -2.18
C VAL A 13 -47.31 7.14 -1.61
N PHE A 14 -47.23 7.00 -0.29
CA PHE A 14 -46.15 6.26 0.37
C PHE A 14 -46.55 4.79 0.49
N SER A 15 -45.79 3.91 -0.11
CA SER A 15 -45.70 2.51 0.29
C SER A 15 -44.23 2.22 0.62
N MET A 16 -43.84 2.45 1.86
CA MET A 16 -42.57 1.98 2.42
C MET A 16 -42.79 1.50 3.85
N ALA A 17 -42.48 0.23 4.10
CA ALA A 17 -42.30 -0.34 5.42
C ALA A 17 -40.83 -0.15 5.83
N GLY A 18 -40.50 1.08 6.16
CA GLY A 18 -39.33 1.52 6.89
C GLY A 18 -39.82 2.69 7.73
N SER A 19 -39.41 2.80 9.00
CA SER A 19 -39.98 3.75 9.96
C SER A 19 -39.69 5.20 9.58
N ALA A 20 -40.36 5.72 8.56
CA ALA A 20 -40.63 7.13 8.42
C ALA A 20 -41.26 7.56 9.74
N ILE A 21 -40.64 8.49 10.48
CA ILE A 21 -41.23 8.98 11.71
C ILE A 21 -42.57 9.61 11.31
N ALA A 22 -43.65 8.90 11.62
CA ALA A 22 -44.97 9.29 11.18
C ALA A 22 -45.28 10.67 11.75
N LYS A 23 -45.79 11.57 10.88
CA LYS A 23 -46.33 12.86 11.31
C LYS A 23 -47.26 12.59 12.50
N PRO A 24 -47.14 13.35 13.61
CA PRO A 24 -47.95 13.11 14.79
C PRO A 24 -49.44 13.03 14.44
N ALA A 25 -50.13 12.01 14.94
CA ALA A 25 -51.50 11.69 14.53
C ALA A 25 -52.52 12.75 15.01
N ASN A 26 -52.17 13.48 16.07
CA ASN A 26 -52.99 14.54 16.65
C ASN A 26 -52.09 15.61 17.30
N ILE A 27 -52.70 16.72 17.73
CA ILE A 27 -51.97 17.85 18.29
C ILE A 27 -51.31 17.53 19.64
N ILE A 28 -51.86 16.60 20.43
CA ILE A 28 -51.30 16.23 21.74
C ILE A 28 -49.97 15.51 21.52
N GLU A 29 -49.96 14.50 20.66
CA GLU A 29 -48.74 13.80 20.26
C GLU A 29 -47.72 14.76 19.62
N ALA A 30 -48.20 15.74 18.84
CA ALA A 30 -47.34 16.75 18.23
C ALA A 30 -46.64 17.62 19.29
N LEU A 31 -47.37 18.06 20.32
CA LEU A 31 -46.82 18.85 21.42
C LEU A 31 -45.83 18.01 22.24
N ASP A 32 -46.11 16.74 22.49
CA ASP A 32 -45.22 15.85 23.23
C ASP A 32 -43.88 15.65 22.50
N LYS A 33 -43.91 15.29 21.21
CA LYS A 33 -42.72 15.15 20.36
C LYS A 33 -41.95 16.47 20.25
N ALA A 34 -42.65 17.56 19.99
CA ALA A 34 -42.04 18.89 19.94
C ALA A 34 -41.33 19.28 21.23
N ASN A 35 -41.88 18.90 22.39
CA ASN A 35 -41.26 19.14 23.68
C ASN A 35 -40.10 18.18 23.96
N GLU A 36 -40.13 16.95 23.46
CA GLU A 36 -38.99 16.03 23.51
C GLU A 36 -37.79 16.63 22.79
N ASP A 37 -37.99 17.15 21.57
CA ASP A 37 -36.94 17.75 20.73
C ASP A 37 -36.18 18.89 21.44
N ILE A 38 -36.91 19.77 22.13
CA ILE A 38 -36.35 21.01 22.68
C ILE A 38 -36.14 20.96 24.20
N ARG A 39 -36.43 19.82 24.84
CA ARG A 39 -36.40 19.67 26.31
C ARG A 39 -35.04 20.02 26.90
N ALA A 40 -33.98 19.51 26.29
CA ALA A 40 -32.62 19.72 26.76
C ALA A 40 -32.23 21.21 26.75
N LYS A 41 -32.76 21.97 25.80
CA LYS A 41 -32.50 23.42 25.66
C LYS A 41 -33.34 24.28 26.60
N ASN A 42 -34.45 23.76 27.08
CA ASN A 42 -35.36 24.47 27.97
C ASN A 42 -35.24 23.97 29.43
N ASP A 43 -34.01 23.76 29.91
CA ASP A 43 -33.70 23.32 31.28
C ASP A 43 -34.48 22.07 31.73
N GLY A 44 -34.77 21.15 30.80
CA GLY A 44 -35.53 19.93 31.06
C GLY A 44 -37.06 20.11 31.07
N ALA A 45 -37.56 21.35 30.96
CA ALA A 45 -38.98 21.68 31.00
C ALA A 45 -39.63 21.62 29.61
N ALA A 46 -40.92 21.27 29.57
CA ALA A 46 -41.72 21.44 28.37
C ALA A 46 -41.88 22.94 28.05
N TYR A 47 -41.81 23.28 26.76
CA TYR A 47 -42.01 24.64 26.26
C TYR A 47 -43.43 24.81 25.71
N PHE A 48 -43.91 23.87 24.89
CA PHE A 48 -45.24 23.90 24.30
C PHE A 48 -46.27 23.26 25.22
N PHE A 49 -47.42 23.90 25.38
CA PHE A 49 -48.54 23.36 26.15
C PHE A 49 -49.85 23.49 25.37
N SER A 50 -50.94 22.97 25.93
CA SER A 50 -52.30 23.13 25.36
C SER A 50 -52.84 24.56 25.47
N GLN A 51 -52.22 25.39 26.31
CA GLN A 51 -52.50 26.82 26.44
C GLN A 51 -51.19 27.61 26.52
N ASN A 52 -51.18 28.84 26.01
CA ASN A 52 -50.05 29.74 26.18
C ASN A 52 -50.04 30.40 27.58
N THR A 53 -49.02 31.21 27.84
CA THR A 53 -48.87 31.95 29.11
C THR A 53 -50.01 32.93 29.41
N ASP A 54 -50.74 33.39 28.40
CA ASP A 54 -51.94 34.23 28.53
C ASP A 54 -53.25 33.42 28.65
N GLY A 55 -53.18 32.09 28.75
CA GLY A 55 -54.34 31.19 28.86
C GLY A 55 -55.09 30.95 27.56
N LYS A 56 -54.54 31.34 26.40
CA LYS A 56 -55.15 31.09 25.09
C LYS A 56 -54.92 29.64 24.66
N PRO A 57 -55.96 28.91 24.20
CA PRO A 57 -55.82 27.52 23.79
C PRO A 57 -55.01 27.37 22.50
N ILE A 58 -54.35 26.24 22.34
CA ILE A 58 -53.67 25.86 21.09
C ILE A 58 -54.69 25.80 19.94
N ASN A 59 -54.30 26.29 18.77
CA ASN A 59 -55.15 26.35 17.60
C ASN A 59 -55.02 25.08 16.75
N GLU A 60 -55.92 24.12 17.00
CA GLU A 60 -55.95 22.85 16.29
C GLU A 60 -56.17 22.99 14.78
N ALA A 61 -56.88 24.03 14.34
CA ALA A 61 -57.12 24.27 12.92
C ALA A 61 -55.84 24.68 12.20
N ASN A 62 -55.01 25.51 12.82
CA ASN A 62 -53.70 25.88 12.26
C ASN A 62 -52.72 24.70 12.26
N TRP A 63 -52.74 23.87 13.31
CA TRP A 63 -51.99 22.61 13.31
C TRP A 63 -52.43 21.70 12.16
N SER A 64 -53.74 21.45 12.03
CA SER A 64 -54.29 20.56 11.02
C SER A 64 -54.02 21.04 9.60
N LYS A 65 -54.09 22.36 9.37
CA LYS A 65 -53.93 22.95 8.05
C LYS A 65 -52.46 23.17 7.66
N ASN A 66 -51.65 23.69 8.58
CA ASN A 66 -50.31 24.21 8.28
C ASN A 66 -49.21 23.59 9.16
N SER A 67 -49.54 22.68 10.08
CA SER A 67 -48.61 22.11 11.07
C SER A 67 -47.90 23.17 11.92
N LEU A 68 -48.63 24.25 12.27
CA LEU A 68 -48.12 25.37 13.05
C LEU A 68 -48.65 25.32 14.49
N PHE A 69 -47.76 25.41 15.47
CA PHE A 69 -48.15 25.71 16.85
C PHE A 69 -48.41 27.21 16.98
N SER A 70 -49.66 27.54 17.23
CA SER A 70 -50.12 28.90 17.49
C SER A 70 -51.31 28.82 18.45
N TYR A 71 -51.52 29.89 19.22
CA TYR A 71 -52.50 29.95 20.29
C TYR A 71 -53.55 31.01 20.02
N GLY A 72 -54.80 30.75 20.41
CA GLY A 72 -55.95 31.63 20.15
C GLY A 72 -56.34 31.69 18.67
N ALA A 73 -57.37 32.50 18.38
CA ALA A 73 -57.88 32.67 17.02
C ALA A 73 -57.05 33.71 16.22
N PRO A 74 -56.83 33.52 14.91
CA PRO A 74 -56.16 34.50 14.04
C PRO A 74 -56.77 35.91 14.10
N GLN A 75 -58.09 35.98 14.23
CA GLN A 75 -58.88 37.21 14.39
C GLN A 75 -58.48 38.00 15.63
N GLU A 76 -58.24 37.31 16.75
CA GLU A 76 -57.87 37.95 18.01
C GLU A 76 -56.47 38.55 17.94
N ALA A 77 -55.55 37.88 17.24
CA ALA A 77 -54.19 38.39 17.02
C ALA A 77 -54.11 39.52 15.99
N SER A 78 -55.17 39.67 15.19
CA SER A 78 -55.27 40.58 14.03
C SER A 78 -56.42 41.61 14.19
N PRO A 79 -56.47 42.41 15.27
CA PRO A 79 -57.60 43.30 15.55
C PRO A 79 -57.65 44.54 14.65
N GLY A 80 -56.59 44.84 13.90
CA GLY A 80 -56.52 46.01 13.03
C GLY A 80 -57.40 45.87 11.78
N SER A 81 -57.97 46.98 11.32
CA SER A 81 -58.80 47.00 10.09
C SER A 81 -58.03 46.58 8.83
N ASN A 82 -56.70 46.64 8.86
CA ASN A 82 -55.80 46.24 7.78
C ASN A 82 -55.12 44.88 8.00
N ASP A 83 -55.50 44.16 9.06
CA ASP A 83 -54.88 42.88 9.43
C ASP A 83 -55.64 41.67 8.85
N PHE A 84 -56.68 41.92 8.06
CA PHE A 84 -57.34 40.93 7.23
C PHE A 84 -57.23 41.32 5.76
N ASP A 85 -56.71 40.41 4.94
CA ASP A 85 -56.64 40.61 3.49
C ASP A 85 -57.90 40.02 2.84
N PRO A 86 -58.82 40.86 2.32
CA PRO A 86 -60.06 40.38 1.73
C PRO A 86 -59.85 39.61 0.42
N ILE A 87 -58.68 39.74 -0.22
CA ILE A 87 -58.35 39.07 -1.48
C ILE A 87 -57.92 37.63 -1.19
N THR A 88 -56.89 37.46 -0.35
CA THR A 88 -56.33 36.14 -0.01
C THR A 88 -57.10 35.41 1.10
N LYS A 89 -58.04 36.11 1.77
CA LYS A 89 -58.80 35.62 2.94
C LYS A 89 -57.90 35.18 4.09
N GLN A 90 -56.76 35.86 4.26
CA GLN A 90 -55.79 35.57 5.30
C GLN A 90 -55.74 36.68 6.34
N TYR A 91 -55.49 36.29 7.59
CA TYR A 91 -55.14 37.20 8.66
C TYR A 91 -53.63 37.43 8.67
N ARG A 92 -53.20 38.61 9.12
CA ARG A 92 -51.80 39.00 9.28
C ARG A 92 -51.06 38.08 10.25
N TYR A 93 -51.77 37.57 11.24
CA TYR A 93 -51.22 36.67 12.24
C TYR A 93 -52.02 35.38 12.31
N HIS A 94 -51.34 34.24 12.51
CA HIS A 94 -51.99 32.95 12.71
C HIS A 94 -52.54 32.79 14.13
N GLY A 95 -52.10 33.63 15.08
CA GLY A 95 -52.48 33.57 16.48
C GLY A 95 -51.35 34.18 17.31
N TYR A 96 -51.13 33.60 18.49
CA TYR A 96 -50.09 33.97 19.43
C TYR A 96 -49.07 32.82 19.58
N THR A 97 -47.85 33.14 20.02
CA THR A 97 -46.83 32.18 20.47
C THR A 97 -47.13 31.70 21.90
N MET A 98 -46.30 30.81 22.43
CA MET A 98 -46.34 30.38 23.83
C MET A 98 -46.19 31.55 24.83
N ASN A 99 -45.40 32.57 24.49
CA ASN A 99 -45.15 33.74 25.34
C ASN A 99 -46.06 34.95 25.04
N GLY A 100 -47.05 34.77 24.15
CA GLY A 100 -48.05 35.80 23.87
C GLY A 100 -47.67 36.82 22.80
N GLU A 101 -46.51 36.69 22.14
CA GLU A 101 -46.20 37.48 20.95
C GLU A 101 -47.07 37.06 19.76
N LYS A 102 -47.26 37.95 18.79
CA LYS A 102 -48.07 37.64 17.60
C LYS A 102 -47.31 36.74 16.62
N TYR A 103 -47.91 35.59 16.30
CA TYR A 103 -47.36 34.64 15.34
C TYR A 103 -47.62 35.11 13.90
N THR A 104 -46.60 35.61 13.22
CA THR A 104 -46.73 36.21 11.87
C THR A 104 -47.12 35.18 10.82
N ASN A 105 -48.07 35.53 9.95
CA ASN A 105 -48.35 34.80 8.72
C ASN A 105 -47.44 35.31 7.60
N THR A 106 -46.45 34.51 7.21
CA THR A 106 -45.47 34.86 6.17
C THR A 106 -46.07 34.97 4.76
N PHE A 107 -47.29 34.46 4.55
CA PHE A 107 -48.03 34.58 3.30
C PHE A 107 -48.93 35.83 3.23
N PHE A 108 -49.02 36.60 4.31
CA PHE A 108 -49.76 37.86 4.29
C PHE A 108 -49.03 38.88 3.40
N ARG A 109 -49.79 39.69 2.66
CA ARG A 109 -49.24 40.70 1.74
C ARG A 109 -48.25 41.64 2.45
N ASN A 110 -47.22 42.05 1.72
CA ASN A 110 -46.20 42.96 2.25
C ASN A 110 -46.77 44.35 2.55
N ASP A 111 -46.41 44.91 3.71
CA ASP A 111 -46.80 46.28 4.10
C ASP A 111 -46.04 47.35 3.32
N THR A 112 -44.86 47.02 2.79
CA THR A 112 -43.98 47.93 2.07
C THR A 112 -43.36 47.26 0.86
N THR A 113 -43.12 48.03 -0.19
CA THR A 113 -42.38 47.58 -1.39
C THR A 113 -40.91 48.02 -1.39
N ASP A 114 -40.43 48.54 -0.26
CA ASP A 114 -39.04 48.96 -0.11
C ASP A 114 -38.11 47.75 -0.15
N ILE A 115 -37.06 47.82 -0.97
CA ILE A 115 -36.06 46.74 -1.03
C ILE A 115 -35.27 46.72 0.28
N VAL A 116 -35.25 45.56 0.93
CA VAL A 116 -34.47 45.32 2.14
C VAL A 116 -33.33 44.37 1.83
N ASN A 117 -32.10 44.89 1.82
CA ASN A 117 -30.90 44.06 1.82
C ASN A 117 -30.56 43.69 3.28
N ILE A 118 -30.73 42.41 3.63
CA ILE A 118 -30.53 41.91 4.98
C ILE A 118 -29.06 42.07 5.38
N ASN A 119 -28.11 41.69 4.52
CA ASN A 119 -26.68 41.70 4.86
C ASN A 119 -26.16 43.09 5.23
N SER A 120 -26.62 44.15 4.55
CA SER A 120 -26.17 45.53 4.73
C SER A 120 -27.05 46.41 5.62
N SER A 121 -28.19 45.90 6.10
CA SER A 121 -29.06 46.63 7.02
C SER A 121 -28.45 46.75 8.43
N ASN A 122 -28.69 47.87 9.10
CA ASN A 122 -28.22 48.13 10.47
C ASN A 122 -29.13 47.44 11.52
N TRP A 123 -29.00 46.12 11.63
CA TRP A 123 -29.74 45.31 12.60
C TRP A 123 -29.21 45.50 14.02
N ILE A 124 -30.13 45.47 14.98
CA ILE A 124 -29.83 45.61 16.40
C ILE A 124 -29.32 44.27 16.92
N LEU A 125 -28.09 44.25 17.45
CA LEU A 125 -27.52 43.11 18.15
C LEU A 125 -28.27 42.85 19.46
N ARG A 126 -28.60 41.59 19.74
CA ARG A 126 -29.32 41.12 20.96
C ARG A 126 -30.58 41.94 21.25
N PRO A 127 -31.56 41.99 20.32
CA PRO A 127 -32.73 42.86 20.44
C PRO A 127 -33.56 42.64 21.72
N TRP A 128 -33.60 41.41 22.24
CA TRP A 128 -34.27 41.07 23.50
C TRP A 128 -33.67 41.76 24.74
N ARG A 129 -32.44 42.32 24.66
CA ARG A 129 -31.82 43.12 25.73
C ARG A 129 -31.81 44.62 25.46
N ASN A 130 -32.35 45.06 24.33
CA ASN A 130 -32.29 46.46 23.91
C ASN A 130 -33.51 47.25 24.45
N PRO A 131 -33.31 48.30 25.29
CA PRO A 131 -34.43 49.05 25.88
C PRO A 131 -35.34 49.75 24.87
N ALA A 132 -34.80 50.18 23.72
CA ALA A 132 -35.61 50.80 22.67
C ALA A 132 -36.49 49.78 21.96
N VAL A 133 -35.97 48.56 21.73
CA VAL A 133 -36.78 47.44 21.21
C VAL A 133 -37.87 47.07 22.19
N GLN A 134 -37.56 46.95 23.49
CA GLN A 134 -38.55 46.64 24.53
C GLN A 134 -39.70 47.66 24.56
N LYS A 135 -39.38 48.96 24.52
CA LYS A 135 -40.37 50.03 24.43
C LYS A 135 -41.19 49.97 23.14
N PHE A 136 -40.56 49.67 22.01
CA PHE A 136 -41.26 49.57 20.73
C PHE A 136 -42.24 48.39 20.71
N VAL A 137 -41.84 47.21 21.17
CA VAL A 137 -42.69 46.02 21.21
C VAL A 137 -43.91 46.27 22.12
N THR A 138 -43.68 46.76 23.33
CA THR A 138 -44.77 47.00 24.30
C THR A 138 -45.67 48.17 23.92
N ASN A 139 -45.09 49.33 23.56
CA ASN A 139 -45.88 50.54 23.34
C ASN A 139 -46.44 50.65 21.92
N THR A 140 -45.71 50.18 20.91
CA THR A 140 -46.09 50.30 19.49
C THR A 140 -46.74 49.03 18.97
N MET A 141 -46.10 47.87 19.15
CA MET A 141 -46.65 46.60 18.65
C MET A 141 -47.78 46.04 19.51
N LYS A 142 -47.89 46.53 20.76
CA LYS A 142 -48.85 46.06 21.78
C LYS A 142 -48.70 44.57 22.06
N GLU A 143 -47.46 44.11 22.15
CA GLU A 143 -47.07 42.74 22.47
C GLU A 143 -46.34 42.69 23.82
N PRO A 144 -46.25 41.51 24.47
CA PRO A 144 -45.44 41.32 25.67
C PRO A 144 -43.97 41.75 25.46
N PRO A 145 -43.27 42.19 26.50
CA PRO A 145 -41.84 42.48 26.41
C PRO A 145 -41.07 41.20 26.01
N LEU A 146 -40.04 41.35 25.17
CA LEU A 146 -39.25 40.21 24.73
C LEU A 146 -38.50 39.62 25.93
N ASP A 147 -38.61 38.33 26.20
CA ASP A 147 -37.95 37.74 27.36
C ASP A 147 -36.42 37.74 27.19
N PRO A 148 -35.67 38.46 28.06
CA PRO A 148 -34.21 38.51 27.97
C PRO A 148 -33.53 37.18 28.35
N LYS A 149 -34.28 36.25 28.95
CA LYS A 149 -33.85 34.92 29.39
C LYS A 149 -34.34 33.78 28.50
N ASN A 150 -35.05 34.07 27.41
CA ASN A 150 -35.52 33.03 26.49
C ASN A 150 -34.31 32.21 25.98
N PRO A 151 -34.28 30.88 26.23
CA PRO A 151 -33.10 30.04 26.05
C PRO A 151 -32.73 29.82 24.58
N PHE A 152 -33.67 30.08 23.66
CA PHE A 152 -33.45 29.91 22.22
C PHE A 152 -32.81 31.14 21.57
N ASN A 153 -32.72 32.27 22.28
CA ASN A 153 -32.02 33.45 21.78
C ASN A 153 -30.50 33.22 21.79
N ASN A 154 -29.81 33.63 20.71
CA ASN A 154 -28.36 33.43 20.57
C ASN A 154 -27.92 31.96 20.65
N ASP A 155 -28.82 31.03 20.30
CA ASP A 155 -28.50 29.60 20.18
C ASP A 155 -27.76 29.35 18.85
N PRO A 156 -26.48 28.89 18.88
CA PRO A 156 -25.73 28.61 17.66
C PRO A 156 -26.35 27.49 16.82
N ASP A 157 -27.07 26.54 17.43
CA ASP A 157 -27.69 25.43 16.70
C ASP A 157 -28.83 25.90 15.78
N LEU A 158 -29.38 27.09 16.05
CA LEU A 158 -30.42 27.69 15.21
C LEU A 158 -29.86 28.51 14.05
N LEU A 159 -28.54 28.68 13.94
CA LEU A 159 -27.92 29.49 12.89
C LEU A 159 -28.30 28.99 11.49
N GLU A 160 -28.28 27.68 11.26
CA GLU A 160 -28.63 27.14 9.94
C GLU A 160 -30.12 27.31 9.62
N SER A 161 -31.01 27.05 10.59
CA SER A 161 -32.44 27.34 10.44
C SER A 161 -32.69 28.82 10.11
N ILE A 162 -31.97 29.73 10.78
CA ILE A 162 -32.06 31.17 10.53
C ILE A 162 -31.59 31.51 9.11
N ASN A 163 -30.46 30.96 8.65
CA ASN A 163 -29.93 31.19 7.31
C ASN A 163 -30.90 30.69 6.23
N LEU A 164 -31.40 29.46 6.36
CA LEU A 164 -32.42 28.92 5.46
C LEU A 164 -33.71 29.75 5.50
N GLY A 165 -34.09 30.25 6.68
CA GLY A 165 -35.19 31.19 6.85
C GLY A 165 -35.03 32.42 5.96
N PHE A 166 -33.86 33.07 6.00
CA PHE A 166 -33.57 34.22 5.13
C PHE A 166 -33.54 33.89 3.65
N GLU A 167 -32.98 32.74 3.27
CA GLU A 167 -32.88 32.31 1.87
C GLU A 167 -34.26 32.07 1.24
N ASN A 168 -35.20 31.52 2.03
CA ASN A 168 -36.57 31.25 1.61
C ASN A 168 -37.50 32.47 1.70
N LEU A 169 -37.12 33.54 2.43
CA LEU A 169 -37.95 34.75 2.51
C LEU A 169 -38.23 35.39 1.16
N LYS A 170 -37.33 35.26 0.18
CA LYS A 170 -37.51 35.83 -1.17
C LYS A 170 -38.73 35.25 -1.89
N ASP A 171 -39.09 34.01 -1.57
CA ASP A 171 -40.20 33.30 -2.21
C ASP A 171 -41.56 33.82 -1.71
N TYR A 172 -41.58 34.38 -0.50
CA TYR A 172 -42.77 34.97 0.12
C TYR A 172 -42.77 36.50 0.06
N ASN A 173 -41.60 37.13 0.00
CA ASN A 173 -41.42 38.57 -0.08
C ASN A 173 -40.34 38.93 -1.14
N PRO A 174 -40.76 39.31 -2.36
CA PRO A 174 -39.84 39.60 -3.46
C PRO A 174 -39.05 40.90 -3.27
N TYR A 175 -39.26 41.66 -2.18
CA TYR A 175 -38.51 42.87 -1.85
C TYR A 175 -37.34 42.61 -0.87
N ILE A 176 -37.18 41.38 -0.39
CA ILE A 176 -36.08 40.99 0.48
C ILE A 176 -34.91 40.47 -0.36
N ARG A 177 -33.69 40.86 0.00
CA ARG A 177 -32.43 40.36 -0.57
C ARG A 177 -31.56 39.84 0.56
N PHE A 178 -31.10 38.61 0.43
CA PHE A 178 -30.14 37.97 1.33
C PHE A 178 -29.13 37.18 0.52
N GLN A 179 -27.89 37.20 0.98
CA GLN A 179 -26.83 36.33 0.55
C GLN A 179 -26.21 35.74 1.81
N ARG A 180 -25.99 34.42 1.84
CA ARG A 180 -25.35 33.77 2.99
C ARG A 180 -23.97 34.40 3.23
N ASP A 181 -23.70 34.74 4.49
CA ASP A 181 -22.42 35.30 4.95
C ASP A 181 -21.99 34.64 6.27
N GLY A 182 -20.78 34.94 6.74
CA GLY A 182 -20.27 34.40 8.01
C GLY A 182 -20.83 35.08 9.26
N LYS A 183 -21.86 35.92 9.14
CA LYS A 183 -22.39 36.67 10.28
C LYS A 183 -23.15 35.72 11.20
N GLN A 184 -22.92 35.87 12.50
CA GLN A 184 -23.61 35.11 13.55
C GLN A 184 -25.03 35.65 13.73
N TRP A 185 -25.92 35.34 12.77
CA TRP A 185 -27.29 35.86 12.71
C TRP A 185 -28.14 35.51 13.93
N GLN A 186 -27.86 34.40 14.62
CA GLN A 186 -28.50 34.03 15.88
C GLN A 186 -28.36 35.11 16.98
N GLN A 187 -27.34 35.98 16.88
CA GLN A 187 -27.17 37.11 17.79
C GLN A 187 -28.12 38.29 17.52
N TYR A 188 -28.74 38.34 16.34
CA TYR A 188 -29.59 39.46 15.88
C TYR A 188 -31.08 39.10 15.82
N VAL A 189 -31.40 37.80 15.89
CA VAL A 189 -32.76 37.27 15.80
C VAL A 189 -33.29 36.96 17.19
N HIS A 190 -34.36 37.63 17.60
CA HIS A 190 -35.14 37.16 18.73
C HIS A 190 -36.01 35.99 18.30
N VAL A 191 -35.87 34.84 18.96
CA VAL A 191 -36.69 33.64 18.69
C VAL A 191 -38.03 33.80 19.41
N LEU A 192 -39.08 34.14 18.66
CA LEU A 192 -40.45 34.24 19.19
C LEU A 192 -40.99 32.85 19.56
N GLN A 193 -40.62 31.86 18.76
CA GLN A 193 -40.95 30.45 18.98
C GLN A 193 -39.86 29.61 18.28
N PRO A 194 -39.25 28.62 18.96
CA PRO A 194 -38.24 27.78 18.35
C PRO A 194 -38.84 26.86 17.27
N PRO A 195 -38.09 26.51 16.22
CA PRO A 195 -38.46 25.40 15.35
C PRO A 195 -38.33 24.07 16.12
N THR A 196 -39.06 23.07 15.67
CA THR A 196 -38.97 21.69 16.17
C THR A 196 -38.61 20.75 15.02
N GLU A 197 -38.55 19.44 15.25
CA GLU A 197 -38.32 18.49 14.16
C GLU A 197 -39.38 18.62 13.05
N TYR A 198 -40.64 18.94 13.39
CA TYR A 198 -41.75 18.95 12.44
C TYR A 198 -42.39 20.31 12.19
N THR A 199 -42.07 21.33 12.99
CA THR A 199 -42.80 22.60 12.96
C THR A 199 -41.88 23.78 12.75
N PHE A 200 -42.38 24.75 11.98
CA PHE A 200 -41.69 26.02 11.79
C PHE A 200 -41.67 26.80 13.11
N GLY A 201 -40.51 27.36 13.41
CA GLY A 201 -40.38 28.42 14.39
C GLY A 201 -40.56 29.80 13.73
N MET A 202 -40.38 30.84 14.54
CA MET A 202 -40.45 32.21 14.08
C MET A 202 -39.40 33.08 14.78
N GLY A 203 -38.61 33.80 13.99
CA GLY A 203 -37.60 34.75 14.45
C GLY A 203 -38.00 36.18 14.11
N ARG A 204 -37.53 37.17 14.87
CA ARG A 204 -37.76 38.59 14.59
C ARG A 204 -36.49 39.41 14.78
N LEU A 205 -36.14 40.20 13.76
CA LEU A 205 -35.05 41.17 13.78
C LEU A 205 -35.58 42.58 13.90
N PHE A 206 -34.77 43.48 14.46
CA PHE A 206 -35.11 44.90 14.62
C PHE A 206 -34.00 45.78 14.06
N ARG A 207 -34.37 46.92 13.46
CA ARG A 207 -33.44 47.90 12.92
C ARG A 207 -33.98 49.32 13.09
N LEU A 208 -33.08 50.30 13.11
CA LEU A 208 -33.44 51.71 13.09
C LEU A 208 -33.28 52.28 11.68
N VAL A 209 -34.35 52.89 11.14
CA VAL A 209 -34.35 53.55 9.83
C VAL A 209 -34.89 54.96 10.02
N GLY A 210 -34.05 55.99 9.79
CA GLY A 210 -34.46 57.38 9.96
C GLY A 210 -34.97 57.72 11.38
N GLY A 211 -34.42 57.08 12.40
CA GLY A 211 -34.85 57.23 13.80
C GLY A 211 -36.11 56.45 14.18
N GLN A 212 -36.76 55.77 13.23
CA GLN A 212 -37.91 54.90 13.50
C GLN A 212 -37.48 53.44 13.61
N MET A 213 -38.00 52.76 14.64
CA MET A 213 -37.82 51.32 14.80
C MET A 213 -38.65 50.58 13.75
N ARG A 214 -38.02 49.65 13.04
CA ARG A 214 -38.67 48.69 12.13
C ARG A 214 -38.25 47.29 12.47
N TYR A 215 -39.04 46.31 12.06
CA TYR A 215 -38.73 44.90 12.28
C TYR A 215 -38.94 44.08 11.02
N LEU A 216 -38.34 42.89 11.00
CA LEU A 216 -38.57 41.86 10.01
C LEU A 216 -38.77 40.53 10.75
N THR A 217 -39.86 39.85 10.47
CA THR A 217 -40.09 38.49 10.97
C THR A 217 -39.64 37.48 9.93
N ILE A 218 -39.00 36.39 10.36
CA ILE A 218 -38.47 35.33 9.51
C ILE A 218 -39.00 33.97 9.96
N PRO A 219 -39.42 33.07 9.05
CA PRO A 219 -39.70 31.69 9.42
C PRO A 219 -38.40 30.99 9.77
N LEU A 220 -38.44 30.10 10.76
CA LEU A 220 -37.35 29.19 11.10
C LEU A 220 -37.77 27.79 10.65
N PRO A 221 -37.20 27.23 9.56
CA PRO A 221 -37.59 25.92 9.06
C PRO A 221 -37.42 24.80 10.09
N PRO A 222 -38.25 23.73 10.03
CA PRO A 222 -38.13 22.58 10.90
C PRO A 222 -36.74 21.97 10.90
N LEU A 223 -36.29 21.46 12.04
CA LEU A 223 -34.95 20.88 12.22
C LEU A 223 -34.75 19.60 11.41
N SER A 224 -35.82 18.87 11.06
CA SER A 224 -35.72 17.73 10.13
C SER A 224 -35.21 18.12 8.75
N LEU A 225 -35.45 19.35 8.29
CA LEU A 225 -34.90 19.86 7.03
C LEU A 225 -33.40 20.19 7.14
N LEU A 226 -32.84 20.15 8.35
CA LEU A 226 -31.42 20.39 8.64
C LEU A 226 -30.64 19.10 8.89
N LYS A 227 -31.32 17.97 9.05
CA LYS A 227 -30.67 16.67 9.14
C LYS A 227 -30.18 16.30 7.75
N THR A 228 -28.93 16.66 7.45
CA THR A 228 -28.22 16.04 6.35
C THR A 228 -27.92 14.61 6.78
N GLU A 229 -28.75 13.66 6.35
CA GLU A 229 -28.40 12.25 6.44
C GLU A 229 -27.08 12.06 5.66
N ILE A 230 -26.05 11.55 6.33
CA ILE A 230 -24.73 11.35 5.72
C ILE A 230 -24.75 9.97 5.06
N PRO A 231 -24.50 9.85 3.74
CA PRO A 231 -24.47 8.57 3.06
C PRO A 231 -23.32 7.71 3.55
N ASP A 232 -23.49 6.39 3.44
CA ASP A 232 -22.44 5.39 3.62
C ASP A 232 -22.24 4.68 2.28
N PHE A 233 -21.32 5.16 1.46
CA PHE A 233 -20.96 4.46 0.23
C PHE A 233 -19.93 3.37 0.52
N SER A 234 -19.75 2.42 -0.40
CA SER A 234 -18.63 1.49 -0.35
C SER A 234 -18.24 1.02 -1.75
N VAL A 235 -17.01 0.52 -1.89
CA VAL A 235 -16.49 -0.04 -3.13
C VAL A 235 -15.72 -1.33 -2.89
N SER A 236 -15.85 -2.28 -3.81
CA SER A 236 -15.11 -3.54 -3.78
C SER A 236 -14.68 -3.96 -5.18
N LEU A 237 -13.40 -4.30 -5.32
CA LEU A 237 -12.83 -4.95 -6.49
C LEU A 237 -13.07 -6.47 -6.39
N GLU A 238 -13.38 -7.11 -7.52
CA GLU A 238 -13.59 -8.57 -7.58
C GLU A 238 -12.33 -9.35 -7.19
N VAL A 239 -11.16 -8.78 -7.45
CA VAL A 239 -9.85 -9.38 -7.25
C VAL A 239 -8.99 -8.42 -6.44
N ASP A 240 -8.34 -8.91 -5.39
CA ASP A 240 -7.42 -8.16 -4.53
C ASP A 240 -5.97 -8.19 -5.05
N ARG A 241 -5.62 -9.19 -5.85
CA ARG A 241 -4.30 -9.31 -6.49
C ARG A 241 -4.35 -10.07 -7.83
N PHE A 242 -3.81 -9.44 -8.87
CA PHE A 242 -3.51 -10.07 -10.15
C PHE A 242 -2.09 -10.64 -10.12
N LYS A 243 -1.99 -11.96 -10.20
CA LYS A 243 -0.73 -12.73 -10.16
C LYS A 243 -0.42 -13.37 -11.51
N ASN A 244 0.84 -13.72 -11.73
CA ASN A 244 1.31 -14.46 -12.92
C ASN A 244 0.99 -13.74 -14.25
N VAL A 245 1.11 -12.41 -14.24
CA VAL A 245 0.85 -11.56 -15.38
C VAL A 245 2.15 -11.10 -16.02
N GLU A 246 2.15 -10.83 -17.33
CA GLU A 246 3.31 -10.30 -18.07
C GLU A 246 3.06 -8.86 -18.54
N PRO A 247 4.11 -8.03 -18.65
CA PRO A 247 3.99 -6.69 -19.23
C PRO A 247 3.36 -6.73 -20.63
N GLY A 248 2.30 -5.95 -20.84
CA GLY A 248 1.53 -5.94 -22.08
C GLY A 248 0.27 -6.81 -22.07
N ASP A 249 0.09 -7.69 -21.08
CA ASP A 249 -1.15 -8.44 -20.91
C ASP A 249 -2.34 -7.47 -20.72
N LYS A 250 -3.47 -7.78 -21.36
CA LYS A 250 -4.73 -7.05 -21.17
C LYS A 250 -5.64 -7.85 -20.27
N ILE A 251 -5.95 -7.28 -19.11
CA ILE A 251 -6.75 -7.93 -18.08
C ILE A 251 -8.07 -7.20 -17.94
N THR A 252 -9.14 -7.99 -17.87
CA THR A 252 -10.51 -7.53 -17.65
C THR A 252 -11.04 -8.11 -16.35
N SER A 253 -11.61 -7.26 -15.50
CA SER A 253 -12.24 -7.65 -14.22
C SER A 253 -13.39 -6.69 -13.91
N THR A 254 -14.00 -6.83 -12.73
CA THR A 254 -15.14 -6.03 -12.29
C THR A 254 -14.88 -5.31 -10.97
N VAL A 255 -15.59 -4.19 -10.80
CA VAL A 255 -15.64 -3.39 -9.57
C VAL A 255 -17.09 -3.10 -9.24
N THR A 256 -17.46 -3.20 -7.96
CA THR A 256 -18.81 -2.95 -7.48
C THR A 256 -18.81 -1.76 -6.53
N TYR A 257 -19.75 -0.85 -6.74
CA TYR A 257 -20.00 0.32 -5.91
C TYR A 257 -21.37 0.21 -5.28
N THR A 258 -21.52 0.64 -4.03
CA THR A 258 -22.73 0.40 -3.25
C THR A 258 -23.08 1.62 -2.41
N LEU A 259 -24.38 1.95 -2.32
CA LEU A 259 -24.91 2.75 -1.21
C LEU A 259 -25.42 1.77 -0.16
N ASN A 260 -24.85 1.81 1.05
CA ASN A 260 -25.20 0.87 2.10
C ASN A 260 -26.67 1.08 2.55
N PRO A 261 -27.34 0.01 3.04
CA PRO A 261 -28.80 -0.03 3.21
C PRO A 261 -29.33 0.82 4.37
N ASP A 262 -28.45 1.35 5.21
CA ASP A 262 -28.76 2.18 6.37
C ASP A 262 -29.11 3.63 6.01
N HIS A 263 -28.81 4.07 4.79
CA HIS A 263 -29.17 5.39 4.31
C HIS A 263 -30.65 5.48 3.87
N PRO A 264 -31.46 6.48 4.27
CA PRO A 264 -32.91 6.45 4.06
C PRO A 264 -33.39 6.92 2.68
N GLN A 265 -32.50 7.48 1.85
CA GLN A 265 -32.88 8.14 0.59
C GLN A 265 -31.87 7.87 -0.54
N PRO A 266 -32.23 8.13 -1.81
CA PRO A 266 -31.28 7.99 -2.91
C PRO A 266 -30.20 9.07 -2.87
N GLU A 267 -28.98 8.72 -3.28
CA GLU A 267 -27.83 9.62 -3.24
C GLU A 267 -27.01 9.61 -4.52
N LYS A 268 -26.39 10.75 -4.82
CA LYS A 268 -25.50 10.90 -5.97
C LYS A 268 -24.05 10.66 -5.58
N ALA A 269 -23.37 9.84 -6.39
CA ALA A 269 -21.96 9.54 -6.22
C ALA A 269 -21.13 9.78 -7.48
N TRP A 270 -19.85 10.08 -7.26
CA TRP A 270 -18.82 10.16 -8.28
C TRP A 270 -17.89 8.94 -8.19
N LEU A 271 -17.92 8.12 -9.23
CA LEU A 271 -17.13 6.88 -9.31
C LEU A 271 -15.79 7.13 -9.99
N ARG A 272 -14.71 6.55 -9.45
CA ARG A 272 -13.36 6.73 -9.99
C ARG A 272 -12.58 5.42 -9.93
N LEU A 273 -11.96 5.07 -11.06
CA LEU A 273 -11.08 3.90 -11.16
C LEU A 273 -9.78 4.32 -11.86
N HIS A 274 -8.64 3.95 -11.27
CA HIS A 274 -7.32 4.31 -11.80
C HIS A 274 -6.37 3.12 -11.82
N HIS A 275 -5.51 3.07 -12.84
CA HIS A 275 -4.28 2.28 -12.84
C HIS A 275 -3.16 3.14 -12.25
N VAL A 276 -2.60 2.73 -11.12
CA VAL A 276 -1.52 3.43 -10.45
C VAL A 276 -0.18 2.82 -10.84
N VAL A 277 0.64 3.57 -11.54
CA VAL A 277 1.96 3.12 -12.03
C VAL A 277 3.02 4.10 -11.50
N SER A 278 3.98 3.60 -10.72
CA SER A 278 4.99 4.43 -10.04
C SER A 278 4.41 5.60 -9.22
N GLY A 279 3.21 5.43 -8.66
CA GLY A 279 2.50 6.46 -7.90
C GLY A 279 1.72 7.49 -8.73
N VAL A 280 1.73 7.38 -10.06
CA VAL A 280 0.92 8.22 -10.97
C VAL A 280 -0.41 7.52 -11.26
N GLU A 281 -1.52 8.25 -11.15
CA GLU A 281 -2.87 7.73 -11.40
C GLU A 281 -3.30 7.95 -12.85
N TYR A 282 -3.63 6.86 -13.56
CA TYR A 282 -4.16 6.88 -14.92
C TYR A 282 -5.63 6.43 -14.91
N PRO A 283 -6.59 7.25 -15.38
CA PRO A 283 -8.00 6.89 -15.32
C PRO A 283 -8.31 5.67 -16.20
N ILE A 284 -9.14 4.77 -15.68
CA ILE A 284 -9.66 3.61 -16.40
C ILE A 284 -11.14 3.85 -16.71
N THR A 285 -11.54 3.57 -17.94
CA THR A 285 -12.95 3.63 -18.34
C THR A 285 -13.75 2.54 -17.64
N LEU A 286 -14.83 2.93 -16.97
CA LEU A 286 -15.82 2.02 -16.40
C LEU A 286 -16.89 1.71 -17.46
N GLU A 287 -17.10 0.43 -17.75
CA GLU A 287 -18.17 -0.06 -18.63
C GLU A 287 -19.28 -0.66 -17.76
N PRO A 288 -20.49 -0.06 -17.70
CA PRO A 288 -21.57 -0.62 -16.89
C PRO A 288 -21.96 -2.01 -17.41
N LEU A 289 -22.12 -2.98 -16.51
CA LEU A 289 -22.66 -4.29 -16.88
C LEU A 289 -24.15 -4.19 -17.28
N GLU A 290 -24.85 -3.26 -16.65
CA GLU A 290 -26.27 -3.00 -16.84
C GLU A 290 -26.47 -1.63 -17.51
N PRO A 291 -27.10 -1.52 -18.70
CA PRO A 291 -27.16 -0.28 -19.47
C PRO A 291 -27.74 0.94 -18.72
N GLN A 292 -28.66 0.70 -17.77
CA GLN A 292 -29.26 1.72 -16.91
C GLN A 292 -28.27 2.39 -15.95
N ASP A 293 -27.10 1.80 -15.73
CA ASP A 293 -26.06 2.29 -14.82
C ASP A 293 -25.01 3.18 -15.51
N THR A 294 -25.38 3.74 -16.67
CA THR A 294 -24.56 4.73 -17.36
C THR A 294 -24.58 6.05 -16.57
N PRO A 295 -23.42 6.67 -16.28
CA PRO A 295 -23.36 7.97 -15.63
C PRO A 295 -24.13 9.06 -16.39
N ASP A 296 -24.61 10.06 -15.66
CA ASP A 296 -25.20 11.26 -16.23
C ASP A 296 -24.15 12.11 -16.99
N PRO A 297 -24.54 13.17 -17.74
CA PRO A 297 -23.60 13.99 -18.50
C PRO A 297 -22.49 14.66 -17.66
N ASP A 298 -22.70 14.81 -16.36
CA ASP A 298 -21.72 15.37 -15.42
C ASP A 298 -20.82 14.28 -14.80
N GLY A 299 -21.07 13.00 -15.14
CA GLY A 299 -20.27 11.85 -14.70
C GLY A 299 -20.73 11.26 -13.36
N PHE A 300 -21.94 11.57 -12.91
CA PHE A 300 -22.48 11.11 -11.63
C PHE A 300 -23.52 10.00 -11.79
N LEU A 301 -23.73 9.25 -10.71
CA LEU A 301 -24.72 8.17 -10.63
C LEU A 301 -25.56 8.32 -9.39
N THR A 302 -26.86 8.05 -9.52
CA THR A 302 -27.77 7.94 -8.38
C THR A 302 -27.90 6.49 -7.94
N PHE A 303 -27.77 6.25 -6.64
CA PHE A 303 -27.97 4.98 -5.97
C PHE A 303 -29.21 5.03 -5.09
N GLN A 304 -30.03 3.99 -5.11
CA GLN A 304 -31.07 3.74 -4.11
C GLN A 304 -30.44 3.13 -2.86
N PRO A 305 -31.04 3.28 -1.66
CA PRO A 305 -30.60 2.58 -0.45
C PRO A 305 -30.41 1.07 -0.66
N GLY A 306 -29.20 0.56 -0.37
CA GLY A 306 -28.84 -0.84 -0.56
C GLY A 306 -28.55 -1.26 -2.01
N GLU A 307 -28.60 -0.34 -2.96
CA GLU A 307 -28.29 -0.62 -4.37
C GLU A 307 -26.79 -0.79 -4.58
N SER A 308 -26.42 -1.78 -5.40
CA SER A 308 -25.05 -2.01 -5.86
C SER A 308 -25.00 -1.99 -7.38
N LYS A 309 -23.96 -1.36 -7.93
CA LYS A 309 -23.74 -1.24 -9.38
C LYS A 309 -22.36 -1.76 -9.72
N THR A 310 -22.30 -2.66 -10.70
CA THR A 310 -21.06 -3.33 -11.10
C THR A 310 -20.63 -2.89 -12.48
N TYR A 311 -19.34 -2.60 -12.61
CA TYR A 311 -18.71 -2.12 -13.83
C TYR A 311 -17.58 -3.07 -14.22
N ARG A 312 -17.49 -3.35 -15.52
CA ARG A 312 -16.33 -3.97 -16.12
C ARG A 312 -15.27 -2.91 -16.41
N TYR A 313 -14.01 -3.28 -16.23
CA TYR A 313 -12.88 -2.45 -16.61
C TYR A 313 -11.79 -3.30 -17.26
N THR A 314 -10.94 -2.67 -18.07
CA THR A 314 -9.79 -3.34 -18.69
C THR A 314 -8.55 -2.45 -18.55
N PHE A 315 -7.42 -3.06 -18.20
CA PHE A 315 -6.13 -2.39 -18.12
C PHE A 315 -5.04 -3.21 -18.80
N THR A 316 -3.89 -2.57 -19.06
CA THR A 316 -2.71 -3.23 -19.62
C THR A 316 -1.64 -3.32 -18.54
N VAL A 317 -1.14 -4.52 -18.28
CA VAL A 317 -0.08 -4.78 -17.29
C VAL A 317 1.21 -4.05 -17.70
N GLN A 318 1.90 -3.47 -16.71
CA GLN A 318 3.13 -2.69 -16.92
C GLN A 318 4.37 -3.54 -16.64
N ASP A 319 5.54 -3.03 -17.02
CA ASP A 319 6.88 -3.60 -16.79
C ASP A 319 7.40 -3.42 -15.35
N GLN A 320 6.54 -2.96 -14.44
CA GLN A 320 6.85 -2.71 -13.05
C GLN A 320 5.60 -2.94 -12.18
N PRO A 321 5.78 -3.21 -10.87
CA PRO A 321 4.67 -3.35 -9.94
C PRO A 321 3.73 -2.15 -10.00
N SER A 322 2.43 -2.43 -10.08
CA SER A 322 1.38 -1.42 -10.18
C SER A 322 0.13 -1.89 -9.43
N LYS A 323 -0.91 -1.05 -9.39
CA LYS A 323 -2.19 -1.44 -8.77
C LYS A 323 -3.39 -0.78 -9.43
N ILE A 324 -4.54 -1.40 -9.28
CA ILE A 324 -5.85 -0.80 -9.56
C ILE A 324 -6.34 -0.13 -8.28
N LEU A 325 -6.89 1.07 -8.40
CA LEU A 325 -7.40 1.87 -7.30
C LEU A 325 -8.81 2.36 -7.62
N ALA A 326 -9.79 1.85 -6.88
CA ALA A 326 -11.19 2.24 -6.97
C ALA A 326 -11.56 3.22 -5.85
N ARG A 327 -12.43 4.20 -6.15
CA ARG A 327 -12.94 5.17 -5.18
C ARG A 327 -14.38 5.56 -5.51
N ILE A 328 -15.14 5.86 -4.47
CA ILE A 328 -16.48 6.45 -4.54
C ILE A 328 -16.58 7.64 -3.58
N ASN A 329 -17.30 8.69 -4.00
CA ASN A 329 -17.50 9.89 -3.20
C ASN A 329 -18.93 10.43 -3.38
N PRO A 330 -19.58 10.91 -2.31
CA PRO A 330 -20.80 11.70 -2.42
C PRO A 330 -20.60 12.97 -3.25
N VAL A 331 -21.64 13.40 -3.96
CA VAL A 331 -21.61 14.61 -4.82
C VAL A 331 -22.21 15.81 -4.11
N ASP A 332 -23.34 15.61 -3.43
CA ASP A 332 -24.14 16.71 -2.88
C ASP A 332 -23.67 17.13 -1.48
N ILE A 333 -22.83 16.32 -0.83
CA ILE A 333 -22.24 16.58 0.48
C ILE A 333 -20.76 16.18 0.53
N ASP A 334 -19.99 16.74 1.48
CA ASP A 334 -18.55 16.47 1.65
C ASP A 334 -18.24 15.43 2.74
N GLN A 335 -19.26 14.71 3.22
CA GLN A 335 -19.18 13.73 4.29
C GLN A 335 -19.68 12.37 3.82
N ASP A 336 -19.09 11.32 4.39
CA ASP A 336 -19.53 9.94 4.27
C ASP A 336 -19.44 9.31 5.66
N GLN A 337 -20.35 8.39 5.98
CA GLN A 337 -20.42 7.74 7.28
C GLN A 337 -19.16 6.92 7.57
N ASP A 338 -18.60 6.27 6.54
CA ASP A 338 -17.37 5.48 6.65
C ASP A 338 -16.43 5.72 5.46
N TRP A 339 -15.52 6.67 5.59
CA TRP A 339 -14.51 6.89 4.54
C TRP A 339 -13.56 5.70 4.30
N SER A 340 -13.50 4.70 5.18
CA SER A 340 -12.54 3.59 5.07
C SER A 340 -12.93 2.55 4.02
N ASN A 341 -14.22 2.44 3.71
CA ASN A 341 -14.77 1.50 2.71
C ASN A 341 -14.99 2.17 1.32
N ASN A 342 -14.78 3.48 1.23
CA ASN A 342 -14.90 4.28 0.00
C ASN A 342 -13.73 4.10 -0.98
N ARG A 343 -12.84 3.16 -0.68
CA ARG A 343 -11.62 2.90 -1.44
C ARG A 343 -11.25 1.43 -1.38
N ASP A 344 -10.88 0.88 -2.54
CA ASP A 344 -10.33 -0.47 -2.63
C ASP A 344 -9.14 -0.52 -3.60
N GLU A 345 -8.26 -1.51 -3.41
CA GLU A 345 -7.01 -1.67 -4.16
C GLU A 345 -6.79 -3.12 -4.62
N ALA A 346 -6.33 -3.29 -5.85
CA ALA A 346 -5.86 -4.58 -6.35
C ALA A 346 -4.42 -4.49 -6.86
N TRP A 347 -3.50 -5.26 -6.30
CA TRP A 347 -2.10 -5.25 -6.73
C TRP A 347 -1.87 -6.06 -8.01
N ILE A 348 -0.93 -5.61 -8.84
CA ILE A 348 -0.54 -6.26 -10.09
C ILE A 348 0.95 -6.59 -9.96
N THR A 349 1.27 -7.88 -9.82
CA THR A 349 2.65 -8.36 -9.64
C THR A 349 3.00 -9.42 -10.67
N THR A 350 4.24 -9.35 -11.17
CA THR A 350 4.89 -10.40 -11.95
C THR A 350 5.52 -11.37 -10.96
N ASP A 351 4.89 -12.51 -10.69
CA ASP A 351 5.45 -13.50 -9.77
C ASP A 351 6.50 -14.35 -10.51
N ASN A 352 7.67 -13.76 -10.78
CA ASN A 352 8.76 -14.39 -11.55
C ASN A 352 10.06 -14.47 -10.74
N LEU A 353 10.70 -15.64 -10.74
CA LEU A 353 12.08 -15.83 -10.28
C LEU A 353 12.97 -16.18 -11.46
N TRP A 354 14.09 -15.49 -11.59
CA TRP A 354 15.03 -15.80 -12.66
C TRP A 354 16.46 -15.55 -12.24
N VAL A 355 17.39 -16.10 -13.01
CA VAL A 355 18.83 -16.02 -12.72
C VAL A 355 19.62 -15.74 -14.00
N GLU A 356 20.66 -14.94 -13.87
CA GLU A 356 21.62 -14.65 -14.94
C GLU A 356 23.06 -14.71 -14.45
N ILE A 357 23.96 -15.29 -15.24
CA ILE A 357 25.40 -15.26 -15.00
C ILE A 357 25.96 -13.93 -15.50
N ILE A 358 26.42 -13.11 -14.55
CA ILE A 358 26.89 -11.75 -14.83
C ILE A 358 28.40 -11.64 -14.98
N ASP A 359 29.18 -12.59 -14.45
CA ASP A 359 30.65 -12.62 -14.61
C ASP A 359 31.20 -14.04 -14.38
N TYR A 360 32.24 -14.42 -15.14
CA TYR A 360 32.91 -15.72 -14.95
C TYR A 360 34.32 -15.80 -15.54
N THR A 361 35.12 -16.70 -14.95
CA THR A 361 36.42 -17.10 -15.49
C THR A 361 36.22 -17.87 -16.79
N LYS A 362 36.66 -17.36 -17.94
CA LYS A 362 36.50 -18.04 -19.23
C LYS A 362 37.46 -19.22 -19.41
N GLU A 363 38.67 -19.10 -18.88
CA GLU A 363 39.68 -20.15 -18.96
C GLU A 363 40.47 -20.25 -17.66
N ALA A 364 40.79 -21.47 -17.21
CA ALA A 364 41.54 -21.71 -15.98
C ALA A 364 42.52 -22.88 -16.14
N GLN A 365 43.68 -22.82 -15.49
CA GLN A 365 44.63 -23.94 -15.49
C GLN A 365 43.99 -25.16 -14.81
N ILE A 366 44.21 -26.35 -15.37
CA ILE A 366 43.75 -27.61 -14.74
C ILE A 366 44.30 -27.71 -13.31
N GLY A 367 43.41 -27.91 -12.33
CA GLY A 367 43.74 -27.90 -10.90
C GLY A 367 43.88 -26.51 -10.28
N GLY A 368 43.79 -25.44 -11.08
CA GLY A 368 43.68 -24.05 -10.63
C GLY A 368 42.26 -23.71 -10.20
N THR A 369 42.06 -22.45 -9.80
CA THR A 369 40.76 -21.96 -9.31
C THR A 369 40.03 -21.20 -10.42
N ALA A 370 38.72 -21.45 -10.56
CA ALA A 370 37.80 -20.71 -11.41
C ALA A 370 36.62 -20.19 -10.58
N SER A 371 36.04 -19.06 -10.98
CA SER A 371 34.86 -18.45 -10.34
C SER A 371 33.77 -18.10 -11.35
N VAL A 372 32.52 -18.23 -10.92
CA VAL A 372 31.30 -17.83 -11.65
C VAL A 372 30.40 -17.06 -10.69
N LYS A 373 29.91 -15.90 -11.13
CA LYS A 373 29.01 -15.01 -10.38
C LYS A 373 27.69 -14.88 -11.13
N ALA A 374 26.59 -15.05 -10.41
CA ALA A 374 25.24 -14.89 -10.92
C ALA A 374 24.46 -13.84 -10.12
N ARG A 375 23.45 -13.26 -10.74
CA ARG A 375 22.43 -12.44 -10.09
C ARG A 375 21.11 -13.19 -10.13
N ILE A 376 20.51 -13.35 -8.96
CA ILE A 376 19.20 -13.98 -8.77
C ILE A 376 18.19 -12.86 -8.55
N HIS A 377 17.08 -12.91 -9.26
CA HIS A 377 16.03 -11.90 -9.25
C HIS A 377 14.72 -12.46 -8.69
N ASN A 378 14.01 -11.64 -7.92
CA ASN A 378 12.67 -11.89 -7.42
C ASN A 378 11.79 -10.69 -7.74
N ASP A 379 10.91 -10.88 -8.71
CA ASP A 379 10.03 -9.84 -9.22
C ASP A 379 8.68 -9.79 -8.45
N THR A 380 8.46 -10.68 -7.47
CA THR A 380 7.25 -10.67 -6.62
C THR A 380 7.14 -9.41 -5.74
N GLY A 381 8.26 -8.75 -5.46
CA GLY A 381 8.33 -7.60 -4.55
C GLY A 381 8.16 -7.93 -3.06
N GLU A 382 8.06 -9.21 -2.71
CA GLU A 382 7.96 -9.71 -1.33
C GLU A 382 9.19 -10.56 -0.99
N LEU A 383 9.48 -10.73 0.30
CA LEU A 383 10.53 -11.65 0.73
C LEU A 383 10.11 -13.09 0.40
N LEU A 384 10.92 -13.77 -0.39
CA LEU A 384 10.74 -15.16 -0.75
C LEU A 384 11.92 -15.99 -0.27
N THR A 385 11.64 -17.14 0.32
CA THR A 385 12.65 -18.16 0.68
C THR A 385 12.48 -19.35 -0.26
N THR A 386 13.50 -19.65 -1.07
CA THR A 386 13.49 -20.77 -2.03
C THR A 386 14.84 -21.48 -2.08
N ARG A 387 15.03 -22.48 -2.94
CA ARG A 387 16.28 -23.23 -3.06
C ARG A 387 17.17 -22.69 -4.19
N LEU A 388 18.46 -22.50 -3.93
CA LEU A 388 19.49 -22.12 -4.93
C LEU A 388 20.53 -23.23 -5.07
N VAL A 389 20.76 -23.71 -6.30
CA VAL A 389 21.68 -24.81 -6.59
C VAL A 389 22.71 -24.39 -7.63
N TRP A 390 23.98 -24.69 -7.36
CA TRP A 390 25.06 -24.59 -8.32
C TRP A 390 25.61 -25.97 -8.68
N LYS A 391 25.81 -26.21 -9.97
CA LYS A 391 26.34 -27.46 -10.51
C LYS A 391 27.57 -27.20 -11.38
N VAL A 392 28.54 -28.11 -11.34
CA VAL A 392 29.66 -28.16 -12.29
C VAL A 392 29.66 -29.53 -12.95
N ASN A 393 29.52 -29.57 -14.28
CA ASN A 393 29.35 -30.81 -15.06
C ASN A 393 28.24 -31.72 -14.48
N GLY A 394 27.13 -31.11 -14.04
CA GLY A 394 25.99 -31.79 -13.44
C GLY A 394 26.14 -32.18 -11.97
N VAL A 395 27.33 -32.03 -11.38
CA VAL A 395 27.57 -32.32 -9.95
C VAL A 395 27.25 -31.10 -9.11
N ILE A 396 26.39 -31.26 -8.09
CA ILE A 396 26.05 -30.19 -7.15
C ILE A 396 27.28 -29.79 -6.34
N MET A 397 27.70 -28.54 -6.48
CA MET A 397 28.83 -27.95 -5.78
C MET A 397 28.41 -27.10 -4.59
N LYS A 398 27.22 -26.48 -4.67
CA LYS A 398 26.62 -25.63 -3.64
C LYS A 398 25.11 -25.80 -3.71
N ASP A 399 24.47 -26.03 -2.56
CA ASP A 399 23.03 -26.25 -2.42
C ASP A 399 22.55 -25.47 -1.20
N ILE A 400 21.72 -24.45 -1.40
CA ILE A 400 21.17 -23.60 -0.35
C ILE A 400 19.66 -23.81 -0.35
N SER A 401 19.14 -24.56 0.61
CA SER A 401 17.71 -24.90 0.69
C SER A 401 16.81 -23.73 1.12
N ASN A 402 17.35 -22.73 1.82
CA ASN A 402 16.61 -21.57 2.34
C ASN A 402 17.31 -20.27 1.91
N TYR A 403 17.27 -20.00 0.61
CA TYR A 403 17.82 -18.78 0.02
C TYR A 403 16.77 -17.66 0.07
N ASP A 404 17.01 -16.67 0.93
CA ASP A 404 16.13 -15.51 1.14
C ASP A 404 16.40 -14.41 0.11
N LEU A 405 15.34 -13.93 -0.55
CA LEU A 405 15.41 -12.96 -1.63
C LEU A 405 14.19 -12.03 -1.66
N ILE A 406 14.40 -10.71 -1.60
CA ILE A 406 13.31 -9.69 -1.66
C ILE A 406 13.33 -8.87 -2.96
N GLY A 407 14.33 -9.08 -3.80
CA GLY A 407 14.57 -8.34 -5.04
C GLY A 407 15.70 -9.04 -5.79
N SER A 408 16.81 -8.35 -6.08
CA SER A 408 17.98 -8.99 -6.70
C SER A 408 19.12 -9.20 -5.71
N LEU A 409 19.77 -10.37 -5.75
CA LEU A 409 20.97 -10.68 -4.96
C LEU A 409 22.02 -11.39 -5.81
N ASP A 410 23.27 -10.99 -5.65
CA ASP A 410 24.40 -11.63 -6.31
C ASP A 410 24.92 -12.82 -5.48
N ASP A 411 25.18 -13.96 -6.12
CA ASP A 411 25.83 -15.12 -5.51
C ASP A 411 27.03 -15.60 -6.36
N THR A 412 28.00 -16.26 -5.74
CA THR A 412 29.22 -16.70 -6.42
C THR A 412 29.58 -18.14 -6.08
N LEU A 413 29.98 -18.89 -7.10
CA LEU A 413 30.61 -20.20 -7.00
C LEU A 413 32.10 -20.10 -7.33
N THR A 414 32.93 -20.70 -6.48
CA THR A 414 34.36 -20.93 -6.76
C THR A 414 34.63 -22.43 -6.76
N PHE A 415 35.37 -22.93 -7.76
CA PHE A 415 35.68 -24.35 -7.90
C PHE A 415 37.08 -24.60 -8.47
N THR A 416 37.56 -25.83 -8.31
CA THR A 416 38.84 -26.29 -8.89
C THR A 416 38.60 -26.77 -10.32
N MET A 417 39.36 -26.24 -11.27
CA MET A 417 39.18 -26.55 -12.69
C MET A 417 39.46 -28.04 -12.97
N PRO A 418 38.50 -28.79 -13.54
CA PRO A 418 38.69 -30.19 -13.94
C PRO A 418 39.62 -30.33 -15.15
N GLY A 419 39.91 -31.57 -15.55
CA GLY A 419 40.78 -31.86 -16.70
C GLY A 419 40.19 -31.42 -18.05
N ASP A 420 38.86 -31.41 -18.15
CA ASP A 420 38.09 -31.00 -19.32
C ASP A 420 37.36 -29.67 -19.07
N ALA A 421 36.60 -29.18 -20.06
CA ALA A 421 35.74 -28.02 -19.89
C ALA A 421 34.72 -28.23 -18.75
N ALA A 422 34.47 -27.16 -17.99
CA ALA A 422 33.50 -27.14 -16.90
C ALA A 422 32.25 -26.37 -17.34
N ILE A 423 31.13 -27.08 -17.48
CA ILE A 423 29.80 -26.50 -17.65
C ILE A 423 29.29 -26.16 -16.25
N VAL A 424 29.22 -24.87 -15.94
CA VAL A 424 28.69 -24.36 -14.68
C VAL A 424 27.23 -23.99 -14.89
N THR A 425 26.36 -24.44 -14.00
CA THR A 425 24.92 -24.15 -14.04
C THR A 425 24.49 -23.61 -12.69
N VAL A 426 23.68 -22.56 -12.71
CA VAL A 426 22.97 -22.02 -11.54
C VAL A 426 21.48 -22.20 -11.76
N GLU A 427 20.76 -22.64 -10.73
CA GLU A 427 19.31 -22.88 -10.73
C GLU A 427 18.67 -22.31 -9.46
N ILE A 428 17.64 -21.48 -9.60
CA ILE A 428 16.81 -20.97 -8.50
C ILE A 428 15.44 -21.66 -8.53
N ASN A 429 14.84 -21.96 -7.38
CA ASN A 429 13.56 -22.70 -7.28
C ASN A 429 13.53 -24.00 -8.14
N PRO A 430 14.56 -24.87 -8.09
CA PRO A 430 14.58 -26.09 -8.90
C PRO A 430 13.44 -27.06 -8.56
N ASP A 431 12.87 -26.95 -7.36
CA ASP A 431 11.76 -27.76 -6.87
C ASP A 431 10.39 -27.25 -7.37
N ARG A 432 10.35 -26.04 -7.95
CA ARG A 432 9.15 -25.40 -8.53
C ARG A 432 8.02 -25.25 -7.51
N ASP A 433 8.37 -24.98 -6.27
CA ASP A 433 7.43 -24.87 -5.16
C ASP A 433 7.31 -23.44 -4.64
N ARG A 434 8.27 -22.55 -4.95
CA ARG A 434 8.32 -21.17 -4.43
C ARG A 434 8.91 -20.16 -5.42
N PRO A 435 8.07 -19.39 -6.15
CA PRO A 435 6.62 -19.56 -6.28
C PRO A 435 6.27 -20.90 -6.93
N SER A 436 5.12 -21.48 -6.57
CA SER A 436 4.63 -22.73 -7.18
C SER A 436 3.85 -22.50 -8.48
N ASP A 437 3.51 -21.24 -8.75
CA ASP A 437 2.61 -20.79 -9.80
C ASP A 437 3.30 -19.92 -10.85
N GLU A 438 4.65 -19.93 -10.90
CA GLU A 438 5.38 -19.28 -12.00
C GLU A 438 4.88 -19.78 -13.36
N ARG A 439 4.64 -18.85 -14.27
CA ARG A 439 4.13 -19.15 -15.61
C ARG A 439 5.12 -19.97 -16.44
N SER A 440 6.40 -19.74 -16.22
CA SER A 440 7.53 -20.47 -16.78
C SER A 440 8.58 -20.71 -15.70
N TYR A 441 9.44 -21.71 -15.89
CA TYR A 441 10.60 -21.99 -15.03
C TYR A 441 11.90 -22.04 -15.84
N ASP A 442 11.85 -21.56 -17.10
CA ASP A 442 12.95 -21.72 -18.04
C ASP A 442 14.11 -20.75 -17.74
N ASP A 443 13.79 -19.55 -17.26
CA ASP A 443 14.71 -18.48 -16.83
C ASP A 443 15.19 -18.63 -15.38
N ASN A 444 14.65 -19.61 -14.65
CA ASN A 444 15.15 -20.04 -13.34
C ASN A 444 16.53 -20.73 -13.42
N ARG A 445 17.10 -20.88 -14.63
CA ARG A 445 18.37 -21.55 -14.87
C ARG A 445 19.23 -20.80 -15.87
N ASP A 446 20.52 -20.66 -15.56
CA ASP A 446 21.53 -20.18 -16.51
C ASP A 446 22.82 -21.04 -16.46
N SER A 447 23.60 -21.02 -17.54
CA SER A 447 24.83 -21.81 -17.64
C SER A 447 25.94 -21.16 -18.47
N CYS A 448 27.18 -21.40 -18.07
CA CYS A 448 28.38 -20.96 -18.80
C CYS A 448 29.43 -22.08 -18.90
N THR A 449 30.38 -21.94 -19.82
CA THR A 449 31.49 -22.88 -20.00
C THR A 449 32.81 -22.24 -19.63
N VAL A 450 33.57 -22.89 -18.72
CA VAL A 450 34.96 -22.55 -18.39
C VAL A 450 35.88 -23.56 -19.07
N ASN A 451 36.81 -23.08 -19.91
CA ASN A 451 37.72 -23.94 -20.66
C ASN A 451 39.04 -24.19 -19.92
N PRO A 452 39.64 -25.38 -20.02
CA PRO A 452 40.94 -25.64 -19.43
C PRO A 452 42.04 -24.93 -20.23
N LEU A 453 42.92 -24.20 -19.54
CA LEU A 453 44.15 -23.67 -20.12
C LEU A 453 45.15 -24.82 -20.26
N ALA A 454 45.34 -25.30 -21.49
CA ALA A 454 46.41 -26.22 -21.83
C ALA A 454 47.75 -25.49 -21.70
N VAL A 455 48.58 -25.89 -20.73
CA VAL A 455 49.99 -25.47 -20.72
C VAL A 455 50.67 -26.20 -21.88
N VAL A 456 50.97 -25.49 -22.96
CA VAL A 456 51.78 -26.01 -24.07
C VAL A 456 53.21 -26.17 -23.55
N ILE A 457 53.56 -27.39 -23.13
CA ILE A 457 54.95 -27.77 -22.86
C ILE A 457 55.51 -28.40 -24.15
N PRO A 458 56.70 -28.02 -24.63
CA PRO A 458 57.29 -28.59 -25.83
C PRO A 458 57.42 -30.12 -25.73
N PRO A 459 57.25 -30.86 -26.84
CA PRO A 459 57.26 -32.32 -26.83
C PRO A 459 58.60 -32.88 -26.33
N ASP A 460 58.52 -33.78 -25.35
CA ASP A 460 59.67 -34.45 -24.76
C ASP A 460 60.37 -35.35 -25.78
N LYS A 461 61.69 -35.21 -25.89
CA LYS A 461 62.54 -36.35 -26.25
C LYS A 461 62.88 -37.08 -24.96
N GLU A 462 62.03 -38.01 -24.54
CA GLU A 462 62.43 -38.96 -23.50
C GLU A 462 63.73 -39.65 -23.96
N SER A 463 64.81 -39.34 -23.26
CA SER A 463 66.12 -39.92 -23.54
C SER A 463 66.37 -41.04 -22.55
N SER A 464 66.91 -42.17 -23.03
CA SER A 464 67.38 -43.26 -22.15
C SER A 464 68.40 -42.80 -21.08
N SER A 465 69.07 -41.67 -21.28
CA SER A 465 70.11 -41.12 -20.41
C SER A 465 69.60 -40.30 -19.22
N LEU A 466 68.31 -39.95 -19.15
CA LEU A 466 67.75 -39.20 -18.03
C LEU A 466 66.37 -39.77 -17.68
N LYS A 467 66.21 -40.23 -16.44
CA LYS A 467 64.93 -40.71 -15.89
C LYS A 467 64.67 -40.06 -14.56
N ILE A 468 63.40 -39.86 -14.23
CA ILE A 468 62.97 -39.40 -12.92
C ILE A 468 61.87 -40.32 -12.41
N SER A 469 61.87 -40.61 -11.12
CA SER A 469 60.79 -41.35 -10.47
C SER A 469 60.47 -40.78 -9.11
N ILE A 470 59.20 -40.80 -8.74
CA ILE A 470 58.66 -40.37 -7.46
C ILE A 470 58.21 -41.62 -6.70
N SER A 471 58.71 -41.77 -5.48
CA SER A 471 58.23 -42.77 -4.53
C SER A 471 57.54 -42.05 -3.38
N ALA A 472 56.23 -42.26 -3.27
CA ALA A 472 55.37 -41.68 -2.25
C ALA A 472 54.39 -42.75 -1.72
N PRO A 473 53.93 -42.65 -0.46
CA PRO A 473 52.85 -43.50 0.02
C PRO A 473 51.57 -43.24 -0.78
N SER A 474 50.78 -44.27 -1.07
CA SER A 474 49.49 -44.08 -1.76
C SER A 474 48.42 -43.48 -0.84
N LYS A 475 48.51 -43.74 0.48
CA LYS A 475 47.62 -43.21 1.51
C LYS A 475 48.36 -42.81 2.78
N VAL A 476 47.87 -41.76 3.44
CA VAL A 476 48.39 -41.27 4.73
C VAL A 476 47.25 -40.80 5.63
N ASP A 477 47.47 -40.72 6.94
CA ASP A 477 46.48 -40.18 7.86
C ASP A 477 46.45 -38.65 7.82
N ALA A 478 45.26 -38.06 8.02
CA ALA A 478 45.12 -36.62 8.18
C ALA A 478 45.91 -36.08 9.38
N PHE A 479 46.40 -34.86 9.22
CA PHE A 479 47.15 -34.11 10.23
C PHE A 479 48.42 -34.81 10.74
N LYS A 480 48.99 -35.72 9.94
CA LYS A 480 50.34 -36.29 10.15
C LYS A 480 51.28 -35.85 9.03
N GLN A 481 52.52 -35.53 9.40
CA GLN A 481 53.57 -35.30 8.41
C GLN A 481 53.95 -36.63 7.74
N TRP A 482 54.31 -36.56 6.46
CA TRP A 482 54.78 -37.71 5.70
C TRP A 482 55.85 -37.28 4.70
N SER A 483 56.59 -38.24 4.16
CA SER A 483 57.71 -37.98 3.25
C SER A 483 57.55 -38.70 1.92
N TYR A 484 58.18 -38.15 0.89
CA TYR A 484 58.34 -38.75 -0.42
C TYR A 484 59.76 -38.54 -0.92
N THR A 485 60.19 -39.37 -1.86
CA THR A 485 61.52 -39.29 -2.47
C THR A 485 61.42 -39.14 -3.98
N ILE A 486 62.26 -38.29 -4.53
CA ILE A 486 62.43 -38.13 -5.97
C ILE A 486 63.81 -38.66 -6.33
N THR A 487 63.85 -39.61 -7.26
CA THR A 487 65.09 -40.21 -7.75
C THR A 487 65.30 -39.80 -9.19
N VAL A 488 66.37 -39.06 -9.46
CA VAL A 488 66.83 -38.76 -10.82
C VAL A 488 67.95 -39.72 -11.17
N THR A 489 67.75 -40.53 -12.20
CA THR A 489 68.78 -41.43 -12.73
C THR A 489 69.35 -40.83 -14.00
N THR A 490 70.65 -40.56 -14.00
CA THR A 490 71.42 -40.12 -15.16
C THR A 490 72.23 -41.29 -15.71
N ASP A 491 72.47 -41.33 -17.02
CA ASP A 491 73.34 -42.30 -17.68
C ASP A 491 74.07 -41.63 -18.85
N TYR A 492 75.14 -40.91 -18.51
CA TYR A 492 75.99 -40.19 -19.48
C TYR A 492 77.33 -40.90 -19.64
N PRO A 493 77.70 -41.38 -20.84
CA PRO A 493 78.99 -42.04 -21.02
C PRO A 493 80.14 -41.06 -20.78
N PRO A 494 81.25 -41.49 -20.15
CA PRO A 494 82.43 -40.65 -19.96
C PRO A 494 82.96 -40.15 -21.31
N PRO A 495 83.58 -38.96 -21.35
CA PRO A 495 84.18 -38.44 -22.57
C PRO A 495 85.35 -39.36 -22.99
N PRO A 496 85.64 -39.46 -24.30
CA PRO A 496 86.83 -40.16 -24.77
C PRO A 496 88.10 -39.56 -24.16
N PRO A 497 89.21 -40.32 -24.06
CA PRO A 497 90.49 -39.81 -23.56
C PRO A 497 90.90 -38.53 -24.31
N PRO A 498 91.48 -37.52 -23.62
CA PRO A 498 91.96 -36.32 -24.29
C PRO A 498 92.97 -36.67 -25.38
N ALA A 499 92.93 -35.97 -26.51
CA ALA A 499 94.03 -36.03 -27.47
C ALA A 499 95.29 -35.43 -26.84
N ASP A 500 96.47 -35.96 -27.18
CA ASP A 500 97.77 -35.50 -26.66
C ASP A 500 97.87 -33.96 -26.72
N GLY A 501 97.83 -33.32 -25.54
CA GLY A 501 97.99 -31.87 -25.39
C GLY A 501 96.79 -31.09 -24.82
N GLU A 502 95.62 -31.69 -24.62
CA GLU A 502 94.48 -31.00 -23.97
C GLU A 502 94.45 -31.17 -22.44
N LYS A 503 94.23 -30.04 -21.74
CA LYS A 503 94.04 -29.97 -20.29
C LYS A 503 92.58 -30.25 -19.93
N ASP A 504 92.40 -31.24 -19.05
CA ASP A 504 91.21 -31.66 -18.32
C ASP A 504 89.95 -32.05 -19.15
N PRO A 505 89.34 -33.23 -18.89
CA PRO A 505 88.12 -33.65 -19.59
C PRO A 505 86.94 -32.71 -19.30
N PRO A 506 85.97 -32.55 -20.22
CA PRO A 506 84.81 -31.70 -20.01
C PRO A 506 84.01 -32.15 -18.78
N PRO A 507 83.38 -31.23 -18.03
CA PRO A 507 82.57 -31.59 -16.88
C PRO A 507 81.31 -32.36 -17.30
N PRO A 508 80.74 -33.22 -16.43
CA PRO A 508 79.48 -33.88 -16.71
C PRO A 508 78.33 -32.87 -16.89
N PRO A 509 77.25 -33.24 -17.61
CA PRO A 509 76.08 -32.39 -17.73
C PRO A 509 75.53 -31.93 -16.38
N THR A 510 74.99 -30.72 -16.33
CA THR A 510 74.28 -30.22 -15.15
C THR A 510 72.81 -30.55 -15.28
N ILE A 511 72.20 -31.07 -14.23
CA ILE A 511 70.76 -31.33 -14.14
C ILE A 511 70.11 -30.26 -13.28
N THR A 512 69.00 -29.71 -13.77
CA THR A 512 68.07 -28.87 -13.02
C THR A 512 66.80 -29.65 -12.79
N MET A 513 66.49 -29.97 -11.54
CA MET A 513 65.26 -30.62 -11.13
C MET A 513 64.34 -29.61 -10.45
N ASN A 514 63.09 -29.51 -10.91
CA ASN A 514 62.02 -28.76 -10.27
C ASN A 514 61.01 -29.75 -9.68
N MET A 515 60.50 -29.44 -8.49
CA MET A 515 59.46 -30.21 -7.83
C MET A 515 58.34 -29.30 -7.37
N SER A 516 57.11 -29.79 -7.46
CA SER A 516 55.95 -29.21 -6.79
C SER A 516 55.09 -30.28 -6.13
N ALA A 517 54.52 -29.96 -4.96
CA ALA A 517 53.49 -30.76 -4.31
C ALA A 517 52.33 -29.85 -3.88
N SER A 518 51.11 -30.18 -4.30
CA SER A 518 49.91 -29.36 -4.09
C SER A 518 48.75 -30.16 -3.52
N GLY A 519 48.03 -29.57 -2.56
CA GLY A 519 46.85 -30.15 -1.92
C GLY A 519 46.06 -29.09 -1.16
N GLN A 520 45.20 -29.51 -0.23
CA GLN A 520 44.36 -28.65 0.59
C GLN A 520 44.42 -29.06 2.06
N THR A 521 44.15 -28.12 2.97
CA THR A 521 44.04 -28.40 4.40
C THR A 521 42.96 -27.55 5.03
N ALA A 522 42.43 -27.98 6.17
CA ALA A 522 41.53 -27.15 6.94
C ALA A 522 42.31 -26.13 7.79
N ASP A 523 41.78 -24.92 7.92
CA ASP A 523 42.26 -23.90 8.85
C ASP A 523 41.87 -24.32 10.27
N THR A 524 42.83 -24.86 11.02
CA THR A 524 42.60 -25.35 12.38
C THR A 524 42.38 -24.23 13.40
N SER A 525 42.63 -22.97 13.04
CA SER A 525 42.38 -21.82 13.91
C SER A 525 40.92 -21.37 13.93
N VAL A 526 40.16 -21.68 12.87
CA VAL A 526 38.75 -21.29 12.71
C VAL A 526 37.79 -22.38 13.24
N GLY A 527 38.32 -23.57 13.52
CA GLY A 527 37.56 -24.71 14.01
C GLY A 527 36.52 -25.23 13.00
N TYR A 528 35.95 -26.41 13.27
CA TYR A 528 34.78 -26.90 12.55
C TYR A 528 33.52 -26.34 13.22
N GLN A 529 32.77 -25.47 12.54
CA GLN A 529 31.55 -24.87 13.10
C GLN A 529 30.36 -25.82 12.98
N TYR A 530 30.24 -26.73 13.95
CA TYR A 530 29.22 -27.77 13.97
C TYR A 530 27.77 -27.24 14.02
N TRP A 531 27.51 -26.18 14.79
CA TRP A 531 26.15 -25.77 15.16
C TRP A 531 25.44 -24.80 14.21
N ASN A 532 26.16 -24.15 13.29
CA ASN A 532 25.57 -23.08 12.47
C ASN A 532 25.47 -23.40 10.96
N ASN A 533 26.45 -24.11 10.37
CA ASN A 533 26.53 -24.20 8.90
C ASN A 533 27.39 -25.36 8.34
N GLY A 534 27.99 -26.21 9.19
CA GLY A 534 28.88 -27.29 8.71
C GLY A 534 30.13 -26.77 7.97
N TYR A 535 30.52 -25.52 8.22
CA TYR A 535 31.58 -24.84 7.49
C TYR A 535 32.97 -25.21 8.05
N GLN A 536 33.88 -25.58 7.15
CA GLN A 536 35.33 -25.61 7.40
C GLN A 536 36.00 -24.64 6.43
N LYS A 537 36.88 -23.79 6.93
CA LYS A 537 37.71 -22.93 6.07
C LYS A 537 38.84 -23.77 5.47
N ILE A 538 39.01 -23.72 4.15
CA ILE A 538 39.98 -24.52 3.41
C ILE A 538 41.12 -23.62 2.93
N ASP A 539 42.35 -23.99 3.29
CA ASP A 539 43.56 -23.33 2.82
C ASP A 539 44.30 -24.20 1.80
N PRO A 540 44.78 -23.63 0.68
CA PRO A 540 45.61 -24.35 -0.27
C PRO A 540 47.02 -24.60 0.30
N VAL A 541 47.56 -25.78 0.06
CA VAL A 541 48.92 -26.17 0.49
C VAL A 541 49.77 -26.39 -0.75
N LYS A 542 50.79 -25.56 -0.93
CA LYS A 542 51.73 -25.64 -2.06
C LYS A 542 53.18 -25.67 -1.56
N LYS A 543 53.95 -26.65 -2.02
CA LYS A 543 55.39 -26.79 -1.81
C LYS A 543 56.09 -26.82 -3.15
N THR A 544 57.18 -26.10 -3.29
CA THR A 544 58.04 -26.12 -4.48
C THR A 544 59.50 -26.14 -4.07
N ASP A 545 60.35 -26.83 -4.82
CA ASP A 545 61.81 -26.81 -4.65
C ASP A 545 62.50 -26.94 -6.00
N GLN A 546 63.75 -26.47 -6.06
CA GLN A 546 64.62 -26.62 -7.22
C GLN A 546 66.00 -27.12 -6.76
N LYS A 547 66.53 -28.12 -7.47
CA LYS A 547 67.89 -28.64 -7.25
C LYS A 547 68.70 -28.57 -8.53
N VAL A 548 69.93 -28.11 -8.40
CA VAL A 548 70.91 -28.10 -9.49
C VAL A 548 72.09 -28.96 -9.05
N PHE A 549 72.44 -29.98 -9.84
CA PHE A 549 73.50 -30.92 -9.51
C PHE A 549 74.21 -31.46 -10.76
N SER A 550 75.44 -31.94 -10.61
CA SER A 550 76.15 -32.61 -11.70
C SER A 550 75.60 -34.02 -11.91
N ALA A 551 75.39 -34.40 -13.17
CA ALA A 551 74.89 -35.72 -13.55
C ALA A 551 75.88 -36.87 -13.26
N GLY A 552 77.17 -36.54 -13.07
CA GLY A 552 78.26 -37.52 -13.08
C GLY A 552 78.43 -38.21 -14.45
N TRP A 553 79.48 -39.02 -14.55
CA TRP A 553 79.69 -39.93 -15.68
C TRP A 553 79.26 -41.35 -15.30
N GLY A 554 78.77 -42.11 -16.28
CA GLY A 554 78.10 -43.40 -16.06
C GLY A 554 76.69 -43.24 -15.50
N LYS A 555 76.16 -44.37 -15.00
CA LYS A 555 74.82 -44.45 -14.44
C LYS A 555 74.80 -44.04 -12.97
N ASN A 556 74.22 -42.87 -12.66
CA ASN A 556 74.19 -42.32 -11.30
C ASN A 556 72.76 -42.04 -10.83
N PRO A 557 72.33 -42.60 -9.68
CA PRO A 557 71.09 -42.21 -9.03
C PRO A 557 71.31 -41.06 -8.04
N HIS A 558 70.52 -39.99 -8.18
CA HIS A 558 70.47 -38.86 -7.26
C HIS A 558 69.10 -38.84 -6.56
N THR A 559 69.09 -39.00 -5.24
CA THR A 559 67.85 -39.10 -4.45
C THR A 559 67.65 -37.88 -3.57
N PHE A 560 66.47 -37.26 -3.66
CA PHE A 560 66.06 -36.11 -2.86
C PHE A 560 64.84 -36.45 -2.03
N LYS A 561 64.93 -36.25 -0.70
CA LYS A 561 63.84 -36.53 0.24
C LYS A 561 63.13 -35.24 0.61
N TYR A 562 61.81 -35.29 0.59
CA TYR A 562 60.93 -34.18 0.90
C TYR A 562 59.92 -34.55 1.96
N THR A 563 59.47 -33.56 2.73
CA THR A 563 58.44 -33.71 3.77
C THR A 563 57.25 -32.82 3.45
N TYR A 564 56.08 -33.44 3.37
CA TYR A 564 54.81 -32.76 3.23
C TYR A 564 54.24 -32.44 4.63
N PRO A 565 53.69 -31.23 4.84
CA PRO A 565 53.19 -30.83 6.15
C PRO A 565 51.99 -31.68 6.60
N ALA A 566 51.68 -31.61 7.90
CA ALA A 566 50.52 -32.25 8.49
C ALA A 566 49.24 -31.55 8.03
N THR A 567 48.55 -32.13 7.06
CA THR A 567 47.35 -31.54 6.43
C THR A 567 46.19 -32.52 6.44
N GLY A 568 44.96 -32.04 6.32
CA GLY A 568 43.76 -32.87 6.27
C GLY A 568 42.47 -32.04 6.22
N LEU A 569 41.36 -32.69 5.89
CA LEU A 569 40.01 -32.11 5.94
C LEU A 569 39.10 -32.96 6.84
N TRP A 570 38.12 -32.32 7.47
CA TRP A 570 37.07 -33.02 8.19
C TRP A 570 36.11 -33.72 7.20
N GLY A 571 35.86 -35.01 7.42
CA GLY A 571 34.87 -35.81 6.69
C GLY A 571 35.16 -36.09 5.22
N LYS A 572 36.24 -35.55 4.64
CA LYS A 572 36.58 -35.70 3.22
C LYS A 572 38.06 -36.07 3.02
N PRO A 573 38.38 -37.03 2.13
CA PRO A 573 39.76 -37.31 1.76
C PRO A 573 40.35 -36.12 0.98
N VAL A 574 41.67 -35.93 1.06
CA VAL A 574 42.41 -34.93 0.28
C VAL A 574 43.34 -35.63 -0.69
N THR A 575 43.38 -35.19 -1.95
CA THR A 575 44.38 -35.65 -2.91
C THR A 575 45.54 -34.65 -2.95
N VAL A 576 46.75 -35.13 -2.68
CA VAL A 576 47.99 -34.39 -2.90
C VAL A 576 48.63 -34.86 -4.20
N THR A 577 48.91 -33.92 -5.10
CA THR A 577 49.59 -34.19 -6.37
C THR A 577 51.04 -33.73 -6.28
N ILE A 578 51.98 -34.64 -6.53
CA ILE A 578 53.42 -34.37 -6.62
C ILE A 578 53.80 -34.43 -8.08
N LYS A 579 54.53 -33.42 -8.56
CA LYS A 579 55.11 -33.37 -9.90
C LYS A 579 56.59 -33.07 -9.80
N ALA A 580 57.39 -33.75 -10.62
CA ALA A 580 58.82 -33.51 -10.71
C ALA A 580 59.26 -33.50 -12.16
N ASP A 581 60.10 -32.52 -12.50
CA ASP A 581 60.66 -32.31 -13.83
C ASP A 581 62.17 -32.20 -13.71
N ALA A 582 62.93 -32.94 -14.51
CA ALA A 582 64.37 -32.80 -14.60
C ALA A 582 64.78 -32.41 -16.03
N THR A 583 65.65 -31.42 -16.17
CA THR A 583 66.26 -31.02 -17.44
C THR A 583 67.77 -31.03 -17.34
N SER A 584 68.44 -31.54 -18.38
CA SER A 584 69.90 -31.49 -18.48
C SER A 584 70.35 -30.29 -19.30
N SER A 585 71.57 -29.82 -19.06
CA SER A 585 72.24 -28.82 -19.90
C SER A 585 72.48 -29.30 -21.35
N LYS A 586 72.26 -30.59 -21.64
CA LYS A 586 72.27 -31.18 -22.99
C LYS A 586 70.88 -31.23 -23.65
N GLY A 587 69.86 -30.62 -23.05
CA GLY A 587 68.51 -30.51 -23.61
C GLY A 587 67.62 -31.75 -23.46
N GLN A 588 68.04 -32.75 -22.68
CA GLN A 588 67.20 -33.89 -22.31
C GLN A 588 66.25 -33.51 -21.16
N SER A 589 65.03 -34.02 -21.17
CA SER A 589 64.03 -33.85 -20.12
C SER A 589 63.43 -35.19 -19.67
N ALA A 590 63.03 -35.25 -18.40
CA ALA A 590 62.25 -36.34 -17.83
C ALA A 590 61.23 -35.78 -16.83
N ARG A 591 60.06 -36.42 -16.73
CA ARG A 591 58.99 -36.02 -15.79
C ARG A 591 58.41 -37.23 -15.10
N ASP A 592 57.91 -37.01 -13.89
CA ASP A 592 57.07 -37.99 -13.20
C ASP A 592 56.03 -37.28 -12.32
N SER A 593 54.94 -37.98 -12.02
CA SER A 593 53.89 -37.50 -11.13
C SER A 593 53.36 -38.62 -10.24
N ALA A 594 53.10 -38.30 -8.98
CA ALA A 594 52.49 -39.22 -8.02
C ALA A 594 51.33 -38.55 -7.29
N THR A 595 50.34 -39.34 -6.91
CA THR A 595 49.21 -38.89 -6.08
C THR A 595 49.22 -39.59 -4.74
N VAL A 596 48.89 -38.85 -3.69
CA VAL A 596 48.79 -39.35 -2.32
C VAL A 596 47.42 -38.95 -1.77
N THR A 597 46.64 -39.93 -1.30
CA THR A 597 45.37 -39.66 -0.64
C THR A 597 45.58 -39.52 0.87
N ILE A 598 45.23 -38.37 1.42
CA ILE A 598 45.11 -38.16 2.86
C ILE A 598 43.72 -38.63 3.29
N ASN A 599 43.65 -39.56 4.24
CA ASN A 599 42.40 -40.06 4.79
C ASN A 599 41.59 -38.91 5.43
N PRO A 600 40.25 -38.94 5.35
CA PRO A 600 39.42 -37.95 6.02
C PRO A 600 39.68 -37.97 7.53
N TRP A 601 39.74 -36.79 8.15
CA TRP A 601 39.72 -36.70 9.61
C TRP A 601 38.27 -36.82 10.11
N PRO A 602 38.01 -37.58 11.19
CA PRO A 602 36.66 -37.70 11.75
C PRO A 602 36.06 -36.34 12.09
N ILE A 603 34.77 -36.16 11.77
CA ILE A 603 34.01 -34.98 12.19
C ILE A 603 33.77 -35.09 13.71
N PRO A 604 34.10 -34.07 14.52
CA PRO A 604 33.80 -34.08 15.95
C PRO A 604 32.28 -34.20 16.22
N ASN A 605 31.89 -35.04 17.19
CA ASN A 605 30.51 -35.18 17.70
C ASN A 605 29.44 -35.55 16.65
N GLN A 606 29.58 -36.69 15.95
CA GLN A 606 28.50 -37.24 15.12
C GLN A 606 27.23 -37.60 15.92
N GLU A 607 27.34 -37.83 17.24
CA GLU A 607 26.24 -38.35 18.09
C GLU A 607 25.22 -37.29 18.56
N LEU A 608 25.33 -36.03 18.14
CA LEU A 608 24.35 -34.98 18.44
C LEU A 608 23.44 -34.65 17.24
N GLN A 609 23.21 -35.60 16.33
CA GLN A 609 22.05 -35.54 15.43
C GLN A 609 20.79 -35.69 16.28
N LEU A 610 20.29 -34.55 16.77
CA LEU A 610 18.97 -34.43 17.37
C LEU A 610 17.95 -34.91 16.34
N THR A 611 17.26 -35.97 16.74
CA THR A 611 15.92 -36.32 16.30
C THR A 611 15.04 -35.09 16.51
N TYR A 612 14.66 -34.40 15.43
CA TYR A 612 13.45 -33.58 15.33
C TYR A 612 12.95 -33.59 13.90
#